data_AF-L9XQU8-F1
#
_entry.id   AF-L9XQU8-F1
#
_cell.length_a   1.000
_cell.length_b   1.000
_cell.length_c   1.000
_cell.angle_alpha   90.00
_cell.angle_beta   90.00
_cell.angle_gamma   90.00
#
_symmetry.space_group_name_H-M   'P 1'
#
loop_
_entity.id
_entity.type
_entity.pdbx_description
1 polymer ?
#
loop_
_entity_poly.entity_id
_entity_poly.type
_entity_poly.pdbx_seq_one_letter_code
_entity_poly.pdbx_strand_id
1 'polypeptide(L)' 'MNARRLRVLYAGGIALNTIALVAAAAEGATLYAATFGLVIVYLGVRYWMVSNG' A
#
# COMPACT_ATOMS: atom_id res chain seq x y z
N MET A 1 0.07 -1.36 -21.91
CA MET A 1 0.20 -0.17 -21.04
C MET A 1 1.59 -0.18 -20.43
N ASN A 2 2.31 0.96 -20.45
CA ASN A 2 3.73 1.03 -20.08
C ASN A 2 3.97 0.58 -18.62
N ALA A 3 4.81 -0.43 -18.40
CA ALA A 3 5.12 -1.00 -17.07
C ALA A 3 5.57 0.08 -16.06
N ARG A 4 6.23 1.13 -16.53
CA ARG A 4 6.63 2.30 -15.73
C ARG A 4 5.43 3.05 -15.13
N ARG A 5 4.32 3.15 -15.85
CA ARG A 5 3.09 3.83 -15.40
C ARG A 5 2.34 3.00 -14.35
N LEU A 6 2.35 1.67 -14.50
CA LEU A 6 1.84 0.76 -13.47
C LEU A 6 2.65 0.85 -12.17
N ARG A 7 3.99 0.87 -12.25
CA ARG A 7 4.86 1.04 -11.08
C ARG A 7 4.52 2.32 -10.29
N VAL A 8 4.33 3.45 -10.96
CA VAL A 8 4.01 4.73 -10.30
C VAL A 8 2.65 4.68 -9.62
N LEU A 9 1.64 4.07 -10.24
CA LEU A 9 0.31 3.88 -9.64
C LEU A 9 0.36 3.01 -8.38
N TYR A 10 1.12 1.91 -8.41
CA TYR A 10 1.32 1.07 -7.22
C TYR A 10 2.07 1.81 -6.11
N ALA A 11 3.13 2.54 -6.44
CA ALA A 11 3.88 3.33 -5.46
C ALA A 11 2.98 4.41 -4.81
N GLY A 12 2.15 5.09 -5.60
CA GLY A 12 1.14 6.03 -5.10
C GLY A 12 0.11 5.36 -4.19
N GLY A 13 -0.39 4.19 -4.57
CA GLY A 13 -1.34 3.41 -3.75
C GLY A 13 -0.75 2.94 -2.42
N ILE A 14 0.53 2.58 -2.39
CA ILE A 14 1.26 2.23 -1.16
C ILE A 14 1.43 3.46 -0.26
N ALA A 15 1.84 4.60 -0.82
CA ALA A 15 2.01 5.83 -0.06
C ALA A 15 0.69 6.28 0.59
N LEU A 16 -0.41 6.29 -0.18
CA LEU A 16 -1.74 6.65 0.32
C LEU A 16 -2.24 5.69 1.42
N ASN A 17 -2.07 4.38 1.24
CA ASN A 17 -2.43 3.41 2.27
C ASN A 17 -1.58 3.55 3.54
N THR A 18 -0.30 3.90 3.41
CA THR A 18 0.59 4.12 4.55
C THR A 18 0.14 5.32 5.38
N ILE A 19 -0.27 6.41 4.74
CA ILE A 19 -0.83 7.58 5.42
C ILE A 19 -2.13 7.22 6.14
N ALA A 20 -3.02 6.48 5.48
CA ALA A 20 -4.28 6.03 6.08
C ALA A 20 -4.06 5.07 7.27
N LEU A 21 -3.05 4.20 7.20
CA LEU A 21 -2.63 3.33 8.30
C LEU A 21 -2.19 4.15 9.52
N VAL A 22 -1.32 5.14 9.31
CA VAL A 22 -0.80 5.99 10.40
C VAL A 22 -1.93 6.78 11.05
N ALA A 23 -2.87 7.31 10.25
CA ALA A 23 -4.06 7.99 10.76
C ALA A 23 -4.97 7.06 11.59
N ALA A 24 -5.27 5.86 11.08
CA ALA A 24 -6.10 4.87 11.79
C ALA A 24 -5.43 4.36 13.08
N ALA A 25 -4.11 4.19 13.06
CA ALA A 25 -3.35 3.82 14.25
C ALA A 25 -3.34 4.94 15.31
N ALA A 26 -3.26 6.21 14.89
CA ALA A 26 -3.33 7.36 15.77
C ALA A 26 -4.72 7.53 16.43
N GLU A 27 -5.79 7.13 15.74
CA GLU A 27 -7.15 7.10 16.30
C GLU A 27 -7.41 5.90 17.24
N GLY A 28 -6.44 5.00 17.43
CA GLY A 28 -6.60 3.80 18.26
C GLY A 28 -7.52 2.73 17.63
N ALA A 29 -7.87 2.91 16.36
CA ALA A 29 -8.81 2.06 15.64
C ALA A 29 -8.09 0.80 15.10
N THR A 30 -7.76 -0.11 16.02
CA THR A 30 -6.92 -1.31 15.79
C THR A 30 -7.41 -2.20 14.66
N LEU A 31 -8.73 -2.34 14.47
CA LEU A 31 -9.30 -3.12 13.36
C LEU A 31 -8.99 -2.50 12.00
N TYR A 32 -9.15 -1.18 11.87
CA TYR A 32 -8.83 -0.46 10.64
C TYR A 32 -7.33 -0.47 10.37
N ALA A 33 -6.50 -0.26 11.40
CA ALA A 33 -5.06 -0.33 11.27
C ALA A 33 -4.58 -1.72 10.79
N ALA A 34 -5.13 -2.81 11.34
CA ALA A 34 -4.80 -4.16 10.89
C ALA A 34 -5.17 -4.38 9.41
N THR A 35 -6.33 -3.86 8.99
CA THR A 35 -6.81 -3.99 7.60
C THR A 35 -5.94 -3.22 6.63
N PHE A 36 -5.60 -1.96 6.95
CA PHE A 36 -4.68 -1.15 6.15
C PHE A 36 -3.28 -1.78 6.09
N GLY A 37 -2.78 -2.34 7.18
CA GLY A 37 -1.51 -3.06 7.20
C GLY A 37 -1.49 -4.25 6.23
N LEU A 38 -2.57 -5.03 6.22
CA LEU A 38 -2.73 -6.17 5.30
C LEU A 38 -2.75 -5.73 3.83
N VAL A 39 -3.44 -4.63 3.53
CA VAL A 39 -3.50 -4.04 2.18
C VAL A 39 -2.12 -3.51 1.75
N ILE A 40 -1.36 -2.86 2.65
CA ILE A 40 0.00 -2.39 2.37
C ILE A 40 0.94 -3.57 2.06
N VAL A 41 0.89 -4.64 2.87
CA VAL A 41 1.70 -5.84 2.62
C VAL A 41 1.37 -6.44 1.26
N TYR A 42 0.09 -6.57 0.93
CA TYR A 42 -0.35 -7.08 -0.37
C TYR A 42 0.12 -6.20 -1.54
N LEU A 43 -0.07 -4.88 -1.45
CA LEU A 43 0.40 -3.96 -2.49
C LEU A 43 1.93 -3.97 -2.61
N GLY A 44 2.66 -4.09 -1.51
CA GLY A 44 4.11 -4.18 -1.48
C GLY A 44 4.64 -5.43 -2.18
N VAL A 45 4.09 -6.59 -1.84
CA VAL A 45 4.41 -7.87 -2.51
C VAL A 45 4.08 -7.80 -4.00
N ARG A 46 2.94 -7.18 -4.36
CA ARG A 46 2.53 -7.06 -5.76
C ARG A 46 3.35 -6.07 -6.55
N TYR A 47 3.74 -4.95 -5.93
CA TYR A 47 4.70 -4.02 -6.49
C TYR A 47 6.05 -4.70 -6.73
N TRP A 48 6.52 -5.52 -5.79
CA TRP A 48 7.78 -6.25 -5.92
C TRP A 48 7.76 -7.21 -7.12
N MET A 49 6.67 -7.96 -7.33
CA MET A 49 6.51 -8.83 -8.50
C MET A 49 6.50 -8.05 -9.83
N VAL A 50 5.85 -6.87 -9.88
CA VAL A 50 5.84 -6.02 -11.08
C VAL A 50 7.19 -5.31 -11.29
N SER A 51 7.97 -5.15 -10.22
CA SER A 51 9.25 -4.44 -10.23
C SER A 51 10.41 -5.37 -10.63
N ASN A 52 10.35 -6.64 -10.24
CA ASN A 52 11.35 -7.65 -10.55
C ASN A 52 10.99 -8.56 -11.74
N GLY A 53 9.85 -8.31 -12.40
CA GLY A 53 9.38 -9.03 -13.58
C GLY A 53 9.69 -8.32 -14.89
#